data_AF-A0A1E1J6M3-F1
#
_entry.id   AF-A0A1E1J6M3-F1
#
_cell.length_a   1.000
_cell.length_b   1.000
_cell.length_c   1.000
_cell.angle_alpha   90.00
_cell.angle_beta   90.00
_cell.angle_gamma   90.00
#
_symmetry.space_group_name_H-M   'P 1'
#
loop_
_entity.id
_entity.type
_entity.pdbx_description
1 polymer ?
#
loop_
_entity_poly.entity_id
_entity_poly.type
_entity_poly.pdbx_seq_one_letter_code
_entity_poly.pdbx_strand_id
1 'polypeptide(L)'
;MRSCARVVPPTRRAACPGALCDQRYRISGGGRGDLFTRHASAFKPPTSGVLRGLTHSSQTTDPQFGQLQTRKRIQHAMHDRTMSGSGHHRTAIAAWSYLLPSLRQCVEQAVPGTLYEKLRTDEAPLTPAESQQLSDAQHLLRFELQQRIGLLEDSLADAELPYLLQWPTVFQRAWLRLPMSQGCGSVTEAKGEAVVPVPSSSVHAPAVLPIAAWAPALPSASSLARLRGPIGGGALVLRLAQLTGHVVNCVEEDLSRLERGCAPREDGAPRSRRQAALEAAWRAQWAASLSWHAGTS
;
A
#
# COMPACT_ATOMS: atom_id res chain seq x y z
N MET A 1 29.45 24.65 -21.04
CA MET A 1 29.18 23.25 -21.44
C MET A 1 28.48 22.55 -20.28
N ARG A 2 27.18 22.30 -20.41
CA ARG A 2 26.36 21.65 -19.36
C ARG A 2 26.33 20.15 -19.67
N SER A 3 26.95 19.33 -18.80
CA SER A 3 26.91 17.89 -18.92
C SER A 3 25.53 17.38 -18.47
N CYS A 4 24.76 16.87 -19.42
CA CYS A 4 23.52 16.16 -19.17
C CYS A 4 23.85 14.85 -18.44
N ALA A 5 23.43 14.71 -17.19
CA ALA A 5 23.39 13.43 -16.51
C ALA A 5 22.46 12.49 -17.31
N ARG A 6 23.02 11.43 -17.90
CA ARG A 6 22.25 10.34 -18.49
C ARG A 6 21.45 9.67 -17.37
N VAL A 7 20.15 9.92 -17.35
CA VAL A 7 19.18 9.10 -16.61
C VAL A 7 19.17 7.74 -17.30
N VAL A 8 19.71 6.73 -16.62
CA VAL A 8 19.59 5.33 -17.07
C VAL A 8 18.10 4.99 -17.08
N PRO A 9 17.53 4.51 -18.20
CA PRO A 9 16.11 4.18 -18.27
C PRO A 9 15.81 3.04 -17.28
N PRO A 10 14.67 3.07 -16.56
CA PRO A 10 14.27 1.93 -15.75
C PRO A 10 14.01 0.75 -16.68
N THR A 11 14.86 -0.27 -16.62
CA THR A 11 14.57 -1.59 -17.20
C THR A 11 13.37 -2.17 -16.44
N ARG A 12 12.24 -2.23 -17.15
CA ARG A 12 10.96 -2.77 -16.70
C ARG A 12 11.16 -4.10 -15.97
N ARG A 13 10.81 -4.17 -14.68
CA ARG A 13 10.86 -5.43 -13.92
C ARG A 13 9.71 -6.35 -14.32
N ALA A 14 9.84 -7.64 -14.01
CA ALA A 14 8.75 -8.59 -14.14
C ALA A 14 7.61 -8.20 -13.17
N ALA A 15 6.38 -8.16 -13.68
CA ALA A 15 5.20 -7.85 -12.88
C ALA A 15 4.90 -8.95 -11.85
N CYS A 16 4.30 -8.59 -10.71
CA CYS A 16 3.82 -9.56 -9.72
C CYS A 16 2.81 -10.54 -10.37
N PRO A 17 3.00 -11.87 -10.28
CA PRO A 17 2.12 -12.86 -10.90
C PRO A 17 0.73 -12.98 -10.22
N GLY A 18 0.43 -12.14 -9.23
CA GLY A 18 -0.83 -12.13 -8.48
C GLY A 18 -1.77 -10.95 -8.80
N ALA A 19 -1.48 -10.15 -9.84
CA ALA A 19 -2.34 -9.04 -10.26
C ALA A 19 -3.69 -9.58 -10.78
N LEU A 20 -4.59 -9.92 -9.85
CA LEU A 20 -5.99 -10.17 -10.12
C LEU A 20 -6.60 -8.82 -10.53
N CYS A 21 -6.42 -8.50 -11.81
CA CYS A 21 -7.07 -7.43 -12.54
C CYS A 21 -8.57 -7.70 -12.67
N ASP A 22 -9.29 -7.78 -11.54
CA ASP A 22 -10.75 -7.87 -11.56
C ASP A 22 -11.38 -6.84 -10.62
N GLN A 23 -11.01 -5.57 -10.81
CA GLN A 23 -11.75 -4.45 -10.24
C GLN A 23 -12.33 -3.61 -11.36
N ARG A 24 -13.64 -3.79 -11.58
CA ARG A 24 -14.43 -3.04 -12.55
C ARG A 24 -14.37 -1.55 -12.26
N TYR A 25 -13.92 -0.76 -13.24
CA TYR A 25 -13.88 0.69 -13.19
C TYR A 25 -15.27 1.29 -12.92
N ARG A 26 -15.39 2.09 -11.85
CA ARG A 26 -16.53 2.99 -11.65
C ARG A 26 -16.08 4.39 -12.05
N ILE A 27 -16.83 5.02 -12.96
CA ILE A 27 -16.50 6.36 -13.49
C ILE A 27 -16.95 7.47 -12.53
N SER A 28 -17.92 7.20 -11.66
CA SER A 28 -18.48 8.15 -10.70
C SER A 28 -18.54 7.56 -9.28
N GLY A 29 -18.11 8.32 -8.27
CA GLY A 29 -18.34 8.00 -6.86
C GLY A 29 -17.20 7.29 -6.11
N GLY A 30 -15.96 7.41 -6.58
CA GLY A 30 -14.76 6.78 -6.01
C GLY A 30 -14.13 5.80 -6.98
N GLY A 31 -12.93 6.14 -7.45
CA GLY A 31 -12.08 5.35 -8.32
C GLY A 31 -11.22 4.34 -7.54
N ARG A 32 -10.38 3.61 -8.27
CA ARG A 32 -9.44 2.65 -7.67
C ARG A 32 -8.35 3.40 -6.89
N GLY A 33 -8.16 3.03 -5.62
CA GLY A 33 -7.19 3.67 -4.73
C GLY A 33 -7.68 4.95 -4.04
N ASP A 34 -8.91 5.37 -4.33
CA ASP A 34 -9.52 6.51 -3.64
C ASP A 34 -9.86 6.14 -2.19
N LEU A 35 -9.44 6.98 -1.25
CA LEU A 35 -9.72 6.78 0.18
C LEU A 35 -11.15 7.22 0.55
N PHE A 36 -11.75 8.09 -0.25
CA PHE A 36 -13.10 8.57 -0.03
C PHE A 36 -14.10 7.76 -0.85
N THR A 37 -14.89 6.93 -0.16
CA THR A 37 -16.01 6.23 -0.81
C THR A 37 -17.22 7.17 -0.83
N ARG A 38 -17.55 7.73 -1.99
CA ARG A 38 -18.82 8.45 -2.13
C ARG A 38 -19.95 7.42 -2.18
N HIS A 39 -20.64 7.23 -1.06
CA HIS A 39 -21.94 6.57 -1.10
C HIS A 39 -22.88 7.45 -1.91
N ALA A 40 -23.30 6.97 -3.08
CA ALA A 40 -24.22 7.67 -3.98
C ALA A 40 -25.54 8.08 -3.29
N SER A 41 -25.88 7.47 -2.15
CA SER A 41 -27.05 7.78 -1.33
C SER A 41 -26.83 8.86 -0.26
N ALA A 42 -25.58 9.14 0.13
CA ALA A 42 -25.27 10.05 1.26
C ALA A 42 -25.28 11.52 0.84
N PHE A 43 -24.98 11.81 -0.43
CA PHE A 43 -25.19 13.12 -1.05
C PHE A 43 -26.40 13.03 -1.99
N LYS A 44 -27.60 13.01 -1.41
CA LYS A 44 -28.79 13.32 -2.20
C LYS A 44 -28.75 14.83 -2.48
N PRO A 45 -28.62 15.29 -3.74
CA PRO A 45 -28.93 16.67 -4.03
C PRO A 45 -30.36 16.96 -3.54
N PRO A 46 -30.65 18.19 -3.07
CA PRO A 46 -32.01 18.54 -2.67
C PRO A 46 -32.90 18.28 -3.88
N THR A 47 -33.87 17.36 -3.73
CA THR A 47 -34.91 17.03 -4.72
C THR A 47 -34.42 17.07 -6.17
N SER A 48 -33.74 16.00 -6.62
CA SER A 48 -33.34 15.84 -8.02
C SER A 48 -34.55 15.85 -8.95
N GLY A 49 -34.95 17.02 -9.43
CA GLY A 49 -36.04 17.19 -10.41
C GLY A 49 -35.67 16.73 -11.82
N VAL A 50 -34.37 16.51 -12.09
CA VAL A 50 -33.87 16.05 -13.38
C VAL A 50 -32.77 15.01 -13.17
N LEU A 51 -33.06 13.76 -13.53
CA LEU A 51 -32.09 12.67 -13.58
C LEU A 51 -31.44 12.63 -14.96
N ARG A 52 -30.12 12.83 -15.03
CA ARG A 52 -29.34 12.75 -16.28
C ARG A 52 -29.05 11.30 -16.66
N GLY A 53 -28.92 11.04 -17.97
CA GLY A 53 -28.57 9.71 -18.49
C GLY A 53 -29.75 8.74 -18.61
N LEU A 54 -30.98 9.24 -18.45
CA LEU A 54 -32.20 8.51 -18.82
C LEU A 54 -32.35 8.47 -20.34
N THR A 55 -32.98 7.41 -20.84
CA THR A 55 -33.15 7.14 -22.27
C THR A 55 -34.59 7.00 -22.71
N HIS A 56 -35.48 6.54 -21.82
CA HIS A 56 -36.89 6.34 -22.13
C HIS A 56 -37.72 7.12 -21.11
N SER A 57 -38.86 7.68 -21.55
CA SER A 57 -39.80 8.38 -20.66
C SER A 57 -40.41 7.47 -19.59
N SER A 58 -40.47 6.15 -19.84
CA SER A 58 -40.84 5.16 -18.83
C SER A 58 -39.92 5.15 -17.60
N GLN A 59 -38.69 5.66 -17.75
CA GLN A 59 -37.70 5.72 -16.67
C GLN A 59 -37.94 6.89 -15.70
N THR A 60 -38.94 7.75 -15.95
CA THR A 60 -39.33 8.84 -15.04
C THR A 60 -39.99 8.30 -13.77
N THR A 61 -40.74 7.18 -13.87
CA THR A 61 -41.39 6.52 -12.73
C THR A 61 -40.70 5.22 -12.32
N ASP A 62 -40.16 4.46 -13.27
CA ASP A 62 -39.34 3.27 -13.00
C ASP A 62 -37.97 3.34 -13.71
N PRO A 63 -36.96 3.95 -13.05
CA PRO A 63 -35.63 4.14 -13.64
C PRO A 63 -34.79 2.87 -13.77
N GLN A 64 -35.24 1.70 -13.29
CA GLN A 64 -34.51 0.42 -13.45
C GLN A 64 -33.01 0.49 -13.03
N PHE A 65 -32.70 1.20 -11.94
CA PHE A 65 -31.31 1.46 -11.50
C PHE A 65 -30.45 0.20 -11.27
N GLY A 66 -31.08 -0.96 -11.09
CA GLY A 66 -30.38 -2.24 -10.93
C GLY A 66 -29.75 -2.77 -12.23
N GLN A 67 -30.26 -2.37 -13.40
CA GLN A 67 -29.75 -2.83 -14.69
C GLN A 67 -28.41 -2.17 -15.02
N LEU A 68 -27.44 -2.98 -15.47
CA LEU A 68 -26.08 -2.52 -15.73
C LEU A 68 -26.00 -1.43 -16.82
N GLN A 69 -26.82 -1.56 -17.86
CA GLN A 69 -26.84 -0.61 -18.97
C GLN A 69 -27.37 0.75 -18.52
N THR A 70 -28.49 0.75 -17.80
CA THR A 70 -29.11 1.96 -17.24
C THR A 70 -28.18 2.63 -16.23
N ARG A 71 -27.58 1.84 -15.32
CA ARG A 71 -26.59 2.34 -14.36
C ARG A 71 -25.37 2.94 -15.03
N LYS A 72 -24.81 2.31 -16.06
CA LYS A 72 -23.65 2.83 -16.82
C LYS A 72 -23.96 4.20 -17.40
N ARG A 73 -25.13 4.35 -18.05
CA ARG A 73 -25.55 5.62 -18.68
C ARG A 73 -25.69 6.74 -17.64
N ILE A 74 -26.39 6.46 -16.54
CA ILE A 74 -26.60 7.43 -15.46
C ILE A 74 -25.25 7.85 -14.85
N GLN A 75 -24.39 6.88 -14.52
CA GLN A 75 -23.08 7.15 -13.90
C GLN A 75 -22.12 7.93 -14.82
N HIS A 76 -22.14 7.65 -16.13
CA HIS A 76 -21.27 8.35 -17.09
C HIS A 76 -21.80 9.76 -17.44
N ALA A 77 -23.12 10.00 -17.29
CA ALA A 77 -23.72 11.32 -17.49
C ALA A 77 -23.57 12.24 -16.26
N MET A 78 -23.27 11.67 -15.09
CA MET A 78 -22.93 12.43 -13.90
C MET A 78 -21.55 13.07 -14.08
N HIS A 79 -21.56 14.37 -14.40
CA HIS A 79 -20.35 15.17 -14.49
C HIS A 79 -19.86 15.48 -13.08
N ASP A 80 -18.91 14.70 -12.59
CA ASP A 80 -18.22 14.98 -11.34
C ASP A 80 -17.03 15.88 -11.65
N ARG A 81 -17.06 17.14 -11.20
CA ARG A 81 -15.96 18.11 -11.41
C ARG A 81 -14.64 17.63 -10.79
N THR A 82 -14.69 16.66 -9.87
CA THR A 82 -13.49 16.05 -9.27
C THR A 82 -12.82 15.00 -10.16
N MET A 83 -13.48 14.53 -11.21
CA MET A 83 -12.87 13.65 -12.21
C MET A 83 -12.24 14.53 -13.27
N SER A 84 -10.91 14.51 -13.36
CA SER A 84 -10.18 15.24 -14.40
C SER A 84 -10.67 14.81 -15.78
N GLY A 85 -11.46 15.69 -16.41
CA GLY A 85 -11.86 15.58 -17.80
C GLY A 85 -10.63 15.45 -18.70
N SER A 86 -10.81 14.95 -19.92
CA SER A 86 -9.75 14.61 -20.88
C SER A 86 -8.75 15.72 -21.23
N GLY A 87 -8.93 16.95 -20.73
CA GLY A 87 -8.03 18.09 -20.91
C GLY A 87 -7.12 18.45 -19.72
N HIS A 88 -7.21 17.77 -18.57
CA HIS A 88 -6.37 18.09 -17.39
C HIS A 88 -5.21 17.11 -17.23
N HIS A 89 -4.03 17.63 -16.87
CA HIS A 89 -2.87 16.81 -16.50
C HIS A 89 -3.22 15.95 -15.27
N ARG A 90 -2.95 14.64 -15.37
CA ARG A 90 -3.27 13.68 -14.32
C ARG A 90 -2.05 13.45 -13.43
N THR A 91 -2.27 13.48 -12.12
CA THR A 91 -1.25 13.07 -11.15
C THR A 91 -0.98 11.58 -11.28
N ALA A 92 0.29 11.19 -11.11
CA ALA A 92 0.72 9.78 -11.13
C ALA A 92 0.32 9.06 -9.82
N ILE A 93 -0.97 9.00 -9.53
CA ILE A 93 -1.54 8.47 -8.28
C ILE A 93 -1.22 6.99 -8.03
N ALA A 94 -0.86 6.25 -9.09
CA ALA A 94 -0.50 4.85 -9.00
C ALA A 94 1.00 4.64 -8.74
N ALA A 95 1.85 5.68 -8.82
CA ALA A 95 3.28 5.53 -8.67
C ALA A 95 3.68 5.27 -7.21
N TRP A 96 4.69 4.40 -6.98
CA TRP A 96 5.27 4.17 -5.66
C TRP A 96 5.76 5.46 -5.00
N SER A 97 6.31 6.38 -5.79
CA SER A 97 6.78 7.70 -5.34
C SER A 97 5.67 8.59 -4.78
N TYR A 98 4.40 8.31 -5.09
CA TYR A 98 3.24 8.98 -4.50
C TYR A 98 2.60 8.15 -3.38
N LEU A 99 2.41 6.85 -3.60
CA LEU A 99 1.70 5.95 -2.67
C LEU A 99 2.43 5.80 -1.33
N LEU A 100 3.75 5.61 -1.35
CA LEU A 100 4.54 5.38 -0.14
C LEU A 100 4.61 6.61 0.77
N PRO A 101 4.94 7.82 0.27
CA PRO A 101 4.88 9.02 1.09
C PRO A 101 3.48 9.29 1.64
N SER A 102 2.42 9.00 0.89
CA SER A 102 1.06 9.18 1.39
C SER A 102 0.71 8.20 2.52
N LEU A 103 1.10 6.92 2.42
CA LEU A 103 0.93 5.95 3.50
C LEU A 103 1.70 6.38 4.75
N ARG A 104 2.96 6.81 4.56
CA ARG A 104 3.80 7.32 5.64
C ARG A 104 3.16 8.52 6.34
N GLN A 105 2.66 9.49 5.57
CA GLN A 105 1.99 10.67 6.10
C GLN A 105 0.74 10.30 6.92
N CYS A 106 -0.06 9.33 6.45
CA CYS A 106 -1.21 8.83 7.21
C CYS A 106 -0.79 8.32 8.60
N VAL A 107 0.26 7.50 8.66
CA VAL A 107 0.74 6.94 9.93
C VAL A 107 1.39 8.01 10.81
N GLU A 108 2.17 8.93 10.24
CA GLU A 108 2.79 10.04 10.99
C GLU A 108 1.76 10.99 11.60
N GLN A 109 0.60 11.17 10.94
CA GLN A 109 -0.52 11.94 11.48
C GLN A 109 -1.25 11.19 12.60
N ALA A 110 -1.42 9.87 12.45
CA ALA A 110 -2.14 9.06 13.42
C ALA A 110 -1.30 8.74 14.68
N VAL A 111 0.00 8.54 14.51
CA VAL A 111 0.99 8.29 15.58
C VAL A 111 1.89 9.52 15.71
N PRO A 112 1.68 10.40 16.70
CA PRO A 112 2.52 11.58 16.94
C PRO A 112 3.98 11.20 17.21
N GLY A 113 4.91 12.11 16.92
CA GLY A 113 6.33 11.93 17.21
C GLY A 113 6.61 11.56 18.67
N THR A 114 5.90 12.21 19.60
CA THR A 114 6.02 11.94 21.05
C THR A 114 5.61 10.52 21.43
N LEU A 115 4.53 10.00 20.84
CA LEU A 115 4.07 8.63 21.07
C LEU A 115 5.09 7.61 20.51
N TYR A 116 5.61 7.87 19.31
CA TYR A 116 6.58 6.98 18.70
C TYR A 116 7.92 6.95 19.44
N GLU A 117 8.41 8.09 19.93
CA GLU A 117 9.64 8.09 20.75
C GLU A 117 9.44 7.33 22.06
N LYS A 118 8.27 7.46 22.70
CA LYS A 118 7.93 6.63 23.88
C LYS A 118 7.93 5.13 23.57
N LEU A 119 7.37 4.73 22.43
CA LEU A 119 7.40 3.33 21.98
C LEU A 119 8.85 2.86 21.76
N ARG A 120 9.71 3.74 21.24
CA ARG A 120 11.12 3.43 20.96
C ARG A 120 11.99 3.35 22.21
N THR A 121 11.76 4.19 23.21
CA THR A 121 12.55 4.20 24.45
C THR A 121 12.12 3.15 25.46
N ASP A 122 10.90 2.61 25.35
CA ASP A 122 10.34 1.58 26.23
C ASP A 122 10.33 1.95 27.73
N GLU A 123 10.43 3.25 28.05
CA GLU A 123 10.66 3.75 29.42
C GLU A 123 9.39 3.75 30.28
N ALA A 124 8.21 3.91 29.68
CA ALA A 124 6.95 4.06 30.41
C ALA A 124 5.81 3.28 29.74
N PRO A 125 4.90 2.68 30.52
CA PRO A 125 3.72 2.04 29.98
C PRO A 125 2.82 3.06 29.26
N LEU A 126 2.19 2.64 28.17
CA LEU A 126 1.24 3.47 27.43
C LEU A 126 0.01 3.74 28.29
N THR A 127 -0.46 4.98 28.27
CA THR A 127 -1.78 5.29 28.80
C THR A 127 -2.86 4.58 27.96
N PRO A 128 -4.06 4.32 28.53
CA PRO A 128 -5.16 3.73 27.77
C PRO A 128 -5.52 4.53 26.51
N ALA A 129 -5.40 5.86 26.56
CA ALA A 129 -5.62 6.74 25.43
C ALA A 129 -4.56 6.57 24.33
N GLU A 130 -3.28 6.46 24.70
CA GLU A 130 -2.18 6.22 23.75
C GLU A 130 -2.25 4.83 23.11
N SER A 131 -2.67 3.82 23.88
CA SER A 131 -2.91 2.47 23.36
C SER A 131 -4.06 2.45 22.33
N GLN A 132 -5.17 3.13 22.64
CA GLN A 132 -6.28 3.28 21.69
C GLN A 132 -5.84 4.03 20.44
N GLN A 133 -5.08 5.11 20.59
CA GLN A 133 -4.56 5.88 19.47
C GLN A 133 -3.66 5.05 18.54
N LEU A 134 -2.80 4.19 19.10
CA LEU A 134 -1.97 3.27 18.32
C LEU A 134 -2.83 2.24 17.56
N SER A 135 -3.85 1.68 18.22
CA SER A 135 -4.81 0.76 17.60
C SER A 135 -5.56 1.43 16.43
N ASP A 136 -6.03 2.66 16.62
CA ASP A 136 -6.72 3.43 15.59
C ASP A 136 -5.80 3.74 14.40
N ALA A 137 -4.53 4.08 14.66
CA ALA A 137 -3.52 4.27 13.61
C ALA A 137 -3.30 3.00 12.78
N GLN A 138 -3.23 1.84 13.42
CA GLN A 138 -3.10 0.55 12.72
C GLN A 138 -4.33 0.24 11.88
N HIS A 139 -5.54 0.54 12.38
CA HIS A 139 -6.78 0.38 11.61
C HIS A 139 -6.85 1.31 10.40
N LEU A 140 -6.41 2.57 10.54
CA LEU A 140 -6.33 3.53 9.44
C LEU A 140 -5.35 3.06 8.37
N LEU A 141 -4.15 2.61 8.77
CA LEU A 141 -3.17 2.05 7.85
C LEU A 141 -3.73 0.82 7.10
N ARG A 142 -4.41 -0.09 7.81
CA ARG A 142 -5.08 -1.25 7.20
C ARG A 142 -6.10 -0.81 6.14
N PHE A 143 -6.95 0.17 6.48
CA PHE A 143 -7.95 0.69 5.56
C PHE A 143 -7.31 1.28 4.31
N GLU A 144 -6.30 2.13 4.48
CA GLU A 144 -5.61 2.76 3.35
C GLU A 144 -4.91 1.72 2.46
N LEU A 145 -4.22 0.74 3.07
CA LEU A 145 -3.60 -0.38 2.35
C LEU A 145 -4.66 -1.19 1.57
N GLN A 146 -5.83 -1.46 2.15
CA GLN A 146 -6.89 -2.19 1.47
C GLN A 146 -7.38 -1.47 0.20
N GLN A 147 -7.38 -0.14 0.20
CA GLN A 147 -7.73 0.64 -1.00
C GLN A 147 -6.61 0.66 -2.03
N ARG A 148 -5.34 0.70 -1.58
CA ARG A 148 -4.18 1.01 -2.43
C ARG A 148 -3.31 -0.18 -2.82
N ILE A 149 -3.49 -1.35 -2.20
CA ILE A 149 -2.65 -2.54 -2.45
C ILE A 149 -2.65 -2.97 -3.91
N GLY A 150 -3.78 -2.84 -4.61
CA GLY A 150 -3.82 -3.10 -6.05
C GLY A 150 -2.97 -2.12 -6.86
N LEU A 151 -2.92 -0.84 -6.48
CA LEU A 151 -2.08 0.14 -7.16
C LEU A 151 -0.60 -0.11 -6.88
N LEU A 152 -0.25 -0.51 -5.65
CA LEU A 152 1.11 -0.84 -5.25
C LEU A 152 1.66 -2.06 -6.01
N GLU A 153 0.84 -3.11 -6.17
CA GLU A 153 1.22 -4.30 -6.93
C GLU A 153 1.45 -3.98 -8.42
N ASP A 154 0.57 -3.19 -9.03
CA ASP A 154 0.67 -2.85 -10.45
C ASP A 154 1.90 -2.00 -10.77
N SER A 155 2.26 -1.07 -9.88
CA SER A 155 3.36 -0.13 -10.11
C SER A 155 4.70 -0.58 -9.56
N LEU A 156 4.78 -1.78 -8.98
CA LEU A 156 6.04 -2.34 -8.48
C LEU A 156 7.12 -2.43 -9.56
N ALA A 157 6.70 -2.69 -10.80
CA ALA A 157 7.62 -2.86 -11.93
C ALA A 157 8.45 -1.59 -12.23
N ASP A 158 7.90 -0.42 -11.93
CA ASP A 158 8.49 0.89 -12.18
C ASP A 158 8.92 1.58 -10.86
N ALA A 159 8.89 0.86 -9.73
CA ALA A 159 9.20 1.43 -8.42
C ALA A 159 10.69 1.75 -8.24
N GLU A 160 11.00 2.93 -7.73
CA GLU A 160 12.39 3.31 -7.48
C GLU A 160 12.87 2.80 -6.11
N LEU A 161 14.14 2.39 -6.04
CA LEU A 161 14.78 1.88 -4.84
C LEU A 161 14.57 2.74 -3.57
N PRO A 162 14.68 4.09 -3.61
CA PRO A 162 14.49 4.91 -2.41
C PRO A 162 13.11 4.78 -1.77
N TYR A 163 12.07 4.48 -2.56
CA TYR A 163 10.71 4.28 -2.05
C TYR A 163 10.47 2.84 -1.61
N LEU A 164 11.10 1.86 -2.28
CA LEU A 164 11.08 0.47 -1.84
C LEU A 164 11.74 0.30 -0.46
N LEU A 165 12.87 1.00 -0.22
CA LEU A 165 13.54 1.04 1.08
C LEU A 165 12.68 1.65 2.18
N GLN A 166 11.69 2.47 1.85
CA GLN A 166 10.75 3.05 2.81
C GLN A 166 9.60 2.11 3.15
N TRP A 167 9.33 1.08 2.35
CA TRP A 167 8.24 0.15 2.58
C TRP A 167 8.21 -0.41 4.01
N PRO A 168 9.30 -0.99 4.55
CA PRO A 168 9.30 -1.50 5.91
C PRO A 168 9.13 -0.37 6.95
N THR A 169 9.74 0.79 6.69
CA THR A 169 9.72 1.93 7.63
C THR A 169 8.31 2.45 7.90
N VAL A 170 7.38 2.31 6.95
CA VAL A 170 5.96 2.66 7.17
C VAL A 170 5.32 1.77 8.24
N PHE A 171 5.60 0.46 8.19
CA PHE A 171 5.08 -0.50 9.17
C PHE A 171 5.78 -0.37 10.51
N GLN A 172 7.10 -0.13 10.51
CA GLN A 172 7.85 0.21 11.71
C GLN A 172 7.25 1.43 12.40
N ARG A 173 6.92 2.49 11.64
CA ARG A 173 6.27 3.70 12.17
C ARG A 173 4.88 3.42 12.77
N ALA A 174 4.15 2.45 12.22
CA ALA A 174 2.86 2.00 12.75
C ALA A 174 2.99 0.96 13.89
N TRP A 175 4.22 0.65 14.31
CA TRP A 175 4.53 -0.37 15.31
C TRP A 175 4.06 -1.78 14.92
N LEU A 176 4.17 -2.11 13.62
CA LEU A 176 3.75 -3.37 13.01
C LEU A 176 4.94 -4.14 12.43
N ARG A 177 5.07 -5.42 12.78
CA ARG A 177 6.04 -6.33 12.14
C ARG A 177 5.45 -6.99 10.90
N LEU A 178 6.13 -6.80 9.77
CA LEU A 178 5.88 -7.51 8.53
C LEU A 178 6.45 -8.94 8.61
N PRO A 179 5.79 -9.93 7.99
CA PRO A 179 6.38 -11.25 7.79
C PRO A 179 7.46 -11.14 6.71
N MET A 180 8.66 -10.72 7.13
CA MET A 180 9.86 -10.78 6.29
C MET A 180 10.27 -12.24 6.24
N SER A 181 9.99 -12.93 5.13
CA SER A 181 10.50 -14.28 4.91
C SER A 181 12.02 -14.20 4.81
N GLN A 182 12.72 -14.40 5.92
CA GLN A 182 14.13 -14.68 5.88
C GLN A 182 14.29 -16.11 5.35
N GLY A 183 14.69 -16.25 4.09
CA GLY A 183 15.15 -17.52 3.54
C GLY A 183 14.21 -18.18 2.53
N CYS A 184 14.82 -18.50 1.40
CA CYS A 184 14.34 -19.44 0.38
C CYS A 184 13.76 -20.71 1.03
N GLY A 185 12.44 -20.82 1.06
CA GLY A 185 11.71 -22.03 1.39
C GLY A 185 10.61 -22.21 0.37
N SER A 186 10.77 -23.20 -0.50
CA SER A 186 9.77 -23.65 -1.47
C SER A 186 8.37 -23.64 -0.86
N VAL A 187 7.41 -23.07 -1.58
CA VAL A 187 5.98 -23.13 -1.25
C VAL A 187 5.51 -24.56 -1.48
N THR A 188 5.84 -25.44 -0.55
CA THR A 188 5.32 -26.80 -0.43
C THR A 188 5.42 -27.21 1.03
N GLU A 189 4.26 -27.28 1.68
CA GLU A 189 4.00 -27.96 2.95
C GLU A 189 4.92 -27.63 4.14
N ALA A 190 4.53 -26.65 4.95
CA ALA A 190 4.95 -26.57 6.34
C ALA A 190 3.78 -26.97 7.24
N LYS A 191 3.71 -28.28 7.52
CA LYS A 191 3.01 -28.85 8.67
C LYS A 191 3.56 -28.17 9.93
N GLY A 192 2.66 -27.79 10.85
CA GLY A 192 2.96 -26.91 11.96
C GLY A 192 4.19 -27.31 12.77
N GLU A 193 5.27 -26.56 12.59
CA GLU A 193 6.34 -26.47 13.57
C GLU A 193 6.43 -25.00 13.97
N ALA A 194 5.83 -24.70 15.12
CA ALA A 194 5.87 -23.38 15.72
C ALA A 194 7.32 -23.11 16.13
N VAL A 195 8.05 -22.37 15.29
CA VAL A 195 9.26 -21.67 15.72
C VAL A 195 8.83 -20.75 16.86
N VAL A 196 9.16 -21.15 18.09
CA VAL A 196 8.88 -20.38 19.30
C VAL A 196 9.67 -19.07 19.18
N PRO A 197 9.01 -17.90 19.08
CA PRO A 197 9.75 -16.65 19.16
C PRO A 197 10.24 -16.50 20.59
N VAL A 198 11.55 -16.26 20.74
CA VAL A 198 12.14 -15.81 22.00
C VAL A 198 11.31 -14.63 22.52
N PRO A 199 10.79 -14.66 23.77
CA PRO A 199 10.01 -13.56 24.29
C PRO A 199 10.95 -12.36 24.49
N SER A 200 10.85 -11.38 23.60
CA SER A 200 11.43 -10.06 23.81
C SER A 200 10.74 -9.46 25.05
N SER A 201 11.48 -9.30 26.14
CA SER A 201 11.02 -8.65 27.37
C SER A 201 10.94 -7.12 27.19
N SER A 202 10.23 -6.67 26.16
CA SER A 202 9.92 -5.26 25.92
C SER A 202 8.53 -4.94 26.47
N VAL A 203 8.38 -3.82 27.16
CA VAL A 203 7.08 -3.35 27.66
C VAL A 203 6.11 -3.12 26.49
N HIS A 204 6.62 -2.69 25.34
CA HIS A 204 5.86 -2.45 24.10
C HIS A 204 6.26 -3.37 22.95
N ALA A 205 5.90 -4.66 23.04
CA ALA A 205 6.13 -5.58 21.93
C ALA A 205 5.37 -5.13 20.66
N PRO A 206 6.04 -4.97 19.50
CA PRO A 206 5.37 -4.60 18.27
C PRO A 206 4.44 -5.72 17.79
N ALA A 207 3.31 -5.32 17.20
CA ALA A 207 2.29 -6.27 16.81
C ALA A 207 2.72 -7.00 15.52
N VAL A 208 2.72 -8.33 15.55
CA VAL A 208 3.12 -9.18 14.41
C VAL A 208 1.91 -9.40 13.51
N LEU A 209 2.08 -9.19 12.20
CA LEU A 209 1.05 -9.54 11.23
C LEU A 209 1.04 -11.06 10.95
N PRO A 210 -0.14 -11.71 10.89
CA PRO A 210 -1.47 -11.14 11.09
C PRO A 210 -1.81 -10.88 12.57
N ILE A 211 -2.35 -9.69 12.85
CA ILE A 211 -3.00 -9.41 14.13
C ILE A 211 -4.40 -10.03 14.10
N ALA A 212 -4.92 -10.52 15.24
CA ALA A 212 -6.28 -11.08 15.32
C ALA A 212 -7.36 -10.12 14.78
N ALA A 213 -7.23 -8.81 15.03
CA ALA A 213 -8.08 -7.77 14.46
C ALA A 213 -8.02 -7.68 12.92
N TRP A 214 -6.94 -8.18 12.34
CA TRP A 214 -6.69 -8.17 10.90
C TRP A 214 -7.08 -9.48 10.22
N ALA A 215 -7.27 -10.56 10.99
CA ALA A 215 -7.71 -11.85 10.51
C ALA A 215 -9.15 -11.77 9.95
N PRO A 216 -9.51 -12.62 8.97
CA PRO A 216 -10.88 -12.68 8.48
C PRO A 216 -11.82 -13.10 9.61
N ALA A 217 -12.82 -12.28 9.92
CA ALA A 217 -13.99 -12.77 10.63
C ALA A 217 -14.61 -13.90 9.79
N LEU A 218 -14.84 -15.08 10.38
CA LEU A 218 -15.55 -16.16 9.69
C LEU A 218 -16.84 -15.59 9.09
N PRO A 219 -17.11 -15.80 7.80
CA PRO A 219 -18.28 -15.21 7.17
C PRO A 219 -19.53 -15.85 7.76
N SER A 220 -20.32 -15.06 8.50
CA SER A 220 -21.73 -15.37 8.72
C SER A 220 -22.41 -15.45 7.35
N ALA A 221 -23.25 -16.48 7.16
CA ALA A 221 -23.77 -16.98 5.89
C ALA A 221 -24.71 -16.02 5.12
N SER A 222 -24.69 -14.72 5.40
CA SER A 222 -25.60 -13.73 4.86
C SER A 222 -24.87 -12.46 4.42
N SER A 223 -24.07 -12.54 3.35
CA SER A 223 -23.60 -11.30 2.70
C SER A 223 -23.36 -11.45 1.20
N LEU A 224 -24.35 -10.98 0.44
CA LEU A 224 -24.31 -10.65 -0.99
C LEU A 224 -23.23 -9.60 -1.37
N ALA A 225 -22.35 -9.21 -0.43
CA ALA A 225 -21.21 -8.32 -0.67
C ALA A 225 -20.13 -8.95 -1.56
N ARG A 226 -20.24 -10.24 -1.87
CA ARG A 226 -19.32 -10.98 -2.76
C ARG A 226 -19.34 -10.54 -4.23
N LEU A 227 -20.26 -9.67 -4.65
CA LEU A 227 -20.33 -9.26 -6.06
C LEU A 227 -19.64 -7.94 -6.41
N ARG A 228 -19.35 -7.03 -5.45
CA ARG A 228 -18.77 -5.71 -5.75
C ARG A 228 -18.19 -5.03 -4.50
N GLY A 229 -16.88 -5.06 -4.27
CA GLY A 229 -16.28 -4.28 -3.17
C GLY A 229 -14.85 -4.68 -2.81
N PRO A 230 -14.16 -3.89 -1.95
CA PRO A 230 -12.73 -4.02 -1.67
C PRO A 230 -12.37 -5.41 -1.15
N ILE A 231 -11.13 -5.80 -1.41
CA ILE A 231 -10.53 -7.10 -1.07
C ILE A 231 -10.94 -7.51 0.36
N GLY A 232 -11.59 -8.66 0.53
CA GLY A 232 -11.96 -9.14 1.87
C GLY A 232 -10.73 -9.24 2.78
N GLY A 233 -10.89 -8.94 4.08
CA GLY A 233 -9.77 -8.81 5.02
C GLY A 233 -8.80 -9.99 5.08
N GLY A 234 -9.25 -11.21 4.78
CA GLY A 234 -8.39 -12.40 4.68
C GLY A 234 -7.46 -12.43 3.46
N ALA A 235 -7.84 -11.80 2.35
CA ALA A 235 -6.98 -11.71 1.16
C ALA A 235 -5.94 -10.58 1.29
N LEU A 236 -6.16 -9.59 2.16
CA LEU A 236 -5.23 -8.47 2.37
C LEU A 236 -3.90 -8.93 2.98
N VAL A 237 -3.94 -9.77 4.03
CA VAL A 237 -2.72 -10.24 4.71
C VAL A 237 -1.85 -11.08 3.76
N LEU A 238 -2.46 -12.00 3.02
CA LEU A 238 -1.74 -12.85 2.06
C LEU A 238 -1.10 -12.01 0.95
N ARG A 239 -1.85 -11.06 0.38
CA ARG A 239 -1.32 -10.14 -0.63
C ARG A 239 -0.23 -9.24 -0.08
N LEU A 240 -0.36 -8.78 1.16
CA LEU A 240 0.67 -7.98 1.81
C LEU A 240 1.97 -8.78 2.02
N ALA A 241 1.86 -10.04 2.42
CA ALA A 241 3.01 -10.94 2.55
C ALA A 241 3.69 -11.18 1.20
N GLN A 242 2.91 -11.47 0.15
CA GLN A 242 3.41 -11.64 -1.22
C GLN A 242 4.09 -10.36 -1.74
N LEU A 243 3.43 -9.21 -1.59
CA LEU A 243 3.98 -7.91 -1.97
C LEU A 243 5.28 -7.63 -1.22
N THR A 244 5.32 -7.90 0.08
CA THR A 244 6.53 -7.72 0.90
C THR A 244 7.67 -8.61 0.41
N GLY A 245 7.40 -9.89 0.11
CA GLY A 245 8.39 -10.79 -0.49
C GLY A 245 8.92 -10.26 -1.82
N HIS A 246 8.05 -9.72 -2.68
CA HIS A 246 8.48 -9.09 -3.93
C HIS A 246 9.29 -7.81 -3.71
N VAL A 247 8.92 -6.96 -2.74
CA VAL A 247 9.71 -5.77 -2.38
C VAL A 247 11.11 -6.17 -1.92
N VAL A 248 11.22 -7.18 -1.04
CA VAL A 248 12.51 -7.69 -0.55
C VAL A 248 13.38 -8.12 -1.73
N ASN A 249 12.85 -8.97 -2.62
CA ASN A 249 13.58 -9.42 -3.80
C ASN A 249 14.01 -8.25 -4.71
N CYS A 250 13.12 -7.27 -4.94
CA CYS A 250 13.45 -6.10 -5.77
C CYS A 250 14.58 -5.25 -5.14
N VAL A 251 14.54 -5.04 -3.83
CA VAL A 251 15.55 -4.26 -3.12
C VAL A 251 16.90 -4.98 -3.14
N GLU A 252 16.92 -6.29 -2.87
CA GLU A 252 18.14 -7.09 -2.92
C GLU A 252 18.73 -7.09 -4.33
N GLU A 253 17.90 -7.31 -5.36
CA GLU A 253 18.35 -7.25 -6.75
C GLU A 253 18.92 -5.88 -7.12
N ASP A 254 18.25 -4.79 -6.75
CA ASP A 254 18.69 -3.43 -7.04
C ASP A 254 20.02 -3.13 -6.34
N LEU A 255 20.15 -3.48 -5.05
CA LEU A 255 21.38 -3.30 -4.28
C LEU A 255 22.52 -4.13 -4.88
N SER A 256 22.29 -5.38 -5.26
CA SER A 256 23.28 -6.23 -5.95
C SER A 256 23.61 -5.73 -7.36
N ARG A 257 22.68 -5.08 -8.07
CA ARG A 257 22.96 -4.42 -9.36
C ARG A 257 23.84 -3.19 -9.17
N LEU A 258 23.62 -2.40 -8.13
CA LEU A 258 24.48 -1.27 -7.77
C LEU A 258 25.90 -1.72 -7.41
N GLU A 259 26.05 -2.95 -6.89
CA GLU A 259 27.35 -3.60 -6.64
C GLU A 259 28.03 -4.09 -7.90
N ARG A 260 27.29 -4.76 -8.80
CA ARG A 260 27.85 -5.21 -10.08
C ARG A 260 28.16 -4.06 -11.02
N GLY A 261 27.42 -2.96 -10.92
CA GLY A 261 27.69 -1.68 -11.58
C GLY A 261 28.83 -0.87 -10.95
N CYS A 262 29.52 -1.40 -9.92
CA CYS A 262 30.71 -0.79 -9.31
C CYS A 262 31.96 -0.77 -10.19
N ALA A 263 31.86 -1.18 -11.47
CA ALA A 263 32.96 -1.00 -12.40
C ALA A 263 33.43 0.47 -12.39
N PRO A 264 34.74 0.73 -12.53
CA PRO A 264 35.22 2.10 -12.70
C PRO A 264 34.42 2.78 -13.81
N ARG A 265 34.24 4.12 -13.70
CA ARG A 265 33.56 4.88 -14.77
C ARG A 265 34.19 4.53 -16.13
N GLU A 266 33.43 4.69 -17.20
CA GLU A 266 33.94 4.43 -18.58
C GLU A 266 35.30 5.12 -18.84
N ASP A 267 35.56 6.25 -18.16
CA ASP A 267 36.82 7.02 -18.20
C ASP A 267 37.93 6.52 -17.26
N GLY A 268 37.77 5.37 -16.59
CA GLY A 268 38.71 4.83 -15.59
C GLY A 268 38.74 5.58 -14.24
N ALA A 269 37.94 6.64 -14.09
CA ALA A 269 37.92 7.46 -12.87
C ALA A 269 37.27 6.72 -11.68
N PRO A 270 37.79 6.93 -10.45
CA PRO A 270 37.20 6.36 -9.25
C PRO A 270 35.76 6.87 -9.05
N ARG A 271 34.95 6.05 -8.39
CA ARG A 271 33.54 6.35 -8.10
C ARG A 271 33.43 7.64 -7.29
N SER A 272 32.34 8.39 -7.53
CA SER A 272 32.02 9.56 -6.71
C SER A 272 31.84 9.15 -5.24
N ARG A 273 32.58 9.79 -4.33
CA ARG A 273 32.45 9.58 -2.88
C ARG A 273 30.99 9.74 -2.41
N ARG A 274 30.26 10.69 -3.00
CA ARG A 274 28.85 10.93 -2.69
C ARG A 274 27.97 9.72 -3.03
N GLN A 275 28.23 9.08 -4.17
CA GLN A 275 27.47 7.91 -4.59
C GLN A 275 27.75 6.71 -3.68
N ALA A 276 29.03 6.46 -3.37
CA ALA A 276 29.41 5.38 -2.46
C ALA A 276 28.79 5.55 -1.06
N ALA A 277 28.82 6.77 -0.51
CA ALA A 277 28.22 7.07 0.79
C ALA A 277 26.70 6.84 0.79
N LEU A 278 26.01 7.23 -0.28
CA LEU A 278 24.56 7.08 -0.41
C LEU A 278 24.15 5.60 -0.53
N GLU A 279 24.90 4.79 -1.28
CA GLU A 279 24.62 3.36 -1.37
C GLU A 279 24.94 2.62 -0.06
N ALA A 280 25.98 3.03 0.66
CA ALA A 280 26.26 2.51 2.00
C ALA A 280 25.11 2.85 2.97
N ALA A 281 24.59 4.08 2.91
CA ALA A 281 23.44 4.49 3.69
C ALA A 281 22.17 3.67 3.37
N TRP A 282 21.91 3.40 2.08
CA TRP A 282 20.79 2.55 1.66
C TRP A 282 20.91 1.12 2.19
N ARG A 283 22.10 0.51 2.13
CA ARG A 283 22.33 -0.83 2.71
C ARG A 283 22.16 -0.84 4.21
N ALA A 284 22.71 0.15 4.91
CA ALA A 284 22.57 0.27 6.36
C ALA A 284 21.11 0.45 6.77
N GLN A 285 20.36 1.30 6.06
CA GLN A 285 18.93 1.48 6.27
C GLN A 285 18.15 0.16 6.06
N TRP A 286 18.43 -0.54 4.95
CA TRP A 286 17.76 -1.81 4.64
C TRP A 286 18.03 -2.88 5.71
N ALA A 287 19.29 -3.05 6.10
CA ALA A 287 19.70 -4.01 7.13
C ALA A 287 19.04 -3.70 8.49
N ALA A 288 19.01 -2.43 8.89
CA ALA A 288 18.35 -2.00 10.12
C ALA A 288 16.83 -2.25 10.10
N SER A 289 16.18 -2.03 8.96
CA SER A 289 14.76 -2.35 8.80
C SER A 289 14.50 -3.86 8.88
N LEU A 290 15.31 -4.68 8.20
CA LEU A 290 15.18 -6.13 8.24
C LEU A 290 15.37 -6.69 9.66
N SER A 291 16.36 -6.21 10.40
CA SER A 291 16.62 -6.68 11.76
C SER A 291 15.46 -6.36 12.71
N TRP A 292 14.89 -5.15 12.61
CA TRP A 292 13.73 -4.72 13.39
C TRP A 292 12.49 -5.57 13.12
N HIS A 293 12.20 -5.83 11.84
CA HIS A 293 11.06 -6.65 11.45
C HIS A 293 11.22 -8.14 11.79
N ALA A 294 12.45 -8.65 11.77
CA ALA A 294 12.77 -10.02 12.20
C ALA A 294 12.76 -10.21 13.72
N GLY A 295 12.71 -9.11 14.50
CA GLY A 295 12.80 -9.16 15.96
C GLY A 295 14.17 -9.56 16.48
N THR A 296 15.22 -9.28 15.70
CA THR A 296 16.63 -9.57 16.03
C THR A 296 17.38 -8.34 16.55
N SER A 297 16.68 -7.22 16.69
CA SER A 297 17.18 -5.94 17.20
C SER A 297 16.80 -5.72 18.66
#